data_AF-A0A7S0B6G6-F1
#
_entry.id   AF-A0A7S0B6G6-F1
#
_cell.length_a   1.000
_cell.length_b   1.000
_cell.length_c   1.000
_cell.angle_alpha   90.00
_cell.angle_beta   90.00
_cell.angle_gamma   90.00
#
_symmetry.space_group_name_H-M   'P 1'
#
loop_
_entity.id
_entity.type
_entity.pdbx_description
1 polymer ?
#
loop_
_entity_poly.entity_id
_entity_poly.type
_entity_poly.pdbx_seq_one_letter_code
_entity_poly.pdbx_strand_id
1 'polypeptide(L)'
;MGKKKDKKKLRKFQQGLAKRRINENDDRFKEGGKKVKKDKVKKQEIREVPKVHSSLFFQYNTNLRPPYQILLDTNFINMSIQMKLDVFKASMDCLLAKCVPCITDCVMGELEKMGTRHRLALRLAKDQRFQRLTCQHRGTYADDCIFDRVQQHKIYIVATNDKDLKRRIRKVPGVPIMYVVRGMYKIERIPEQIDNVPLRSNKGKGG
;
A
#
# COMPACT_ATOMS: atom_id res chain seq x y z
N MET A 1 -66.99 -45.32 17.26
CA MET A 1 -66.07 -44.18 17.52
C MET A 1 -65.25 -44.50 18.78
N GLY A 2 -63.91 -44.35 18.81
CA GLY A 2 -63.20 -44.43 20.12
C GLY A 2 -61.69 -44.69 20.19
N LYS A 3 -60.98 -45.21 19.17
CA LYS A 3 -59.59 -45.73 19.36
C LYS A 3 -58.42 -44.83 18.91
N LYS A 4 -58.65 -43.54 18.64
CA LYS A 4 -57.58 -42.60 18.20
C LYS A 4 -57.03 -41.66 19.30
N LYS A 5 -57.67 -41.57 20.48
CA LYS A 5 -57.23 -40.66 21.56
C LYS A 5 -56.11 -41.24 22.45
N ASP A 6 -56.07 -42.55 22.68
CA ASP A 6 -55.13 -43.14 23.64
C ASP A 6 -53.68 -43.22 23.12
N LYS A 7 -53.49 -43.51 21.82
CA LYS A 7 -52.15 -43.46 21.19
C LYS A 7 -51.51 -42.06 21.24
N LYS A 8 -52.31 -40.99 21.26
CA LYS A 8 -51.81 -39.61 21.41
C LYS A 8 -51.40 -39.27 22.84
N LYS A 9 -52.05 -39.86 23.85
CA LYS A 9 -51.68 -39.69 25.27
C LYS A 9 -50.39 -40.45 25.61
N LEU A 10 -50.22 -41.69 25.12
CA LEU A 10 -49.03 -42.51 25.39
C LEU A 10 -47.73 -41.88 24.87
N ARG A 11 -47.76 -41.24 23.68
CA ARG A 11 -46.59 -40.57 23.08
C ARG A 11 -46.15 -39.30 23.82
N LYS A 12 -47.08 -38.61 24.49
CA LYS A 12 -46.76 -37.44 25.32
C LYS A 12 -46.14 -37.83 26.67
N PHE A 13 -46.42 -39.03 27.17
CA PHE A 13 -45.83 -39.54 28.41
C PHE A 13 -44.32 -39.84 28.22
N GLN A 14 -43.93 -40.42 27.08
CA GLN A 14 -42.50 -40.62 26.74
C GLN A 14 -41.74 -39.30 26.52
N GLN A 15 -42.38 -38.28 25.94
CA GLN A 15 -41.76 -36.94 25.75
C GLN A 15 -41.74 -36.08 27.03
N GLY A 16 -42.54 -36.43 28.05
CA GLY A 16 -42.63 -35.70 29.32
C GLY A 16 -41.64 -36.17 30.40
N LEU A 17 -41.06 -37.36 30.25
CA LEU A 17 -40.10 -37.95 31.22
C LEU A 17 -38.66 -37.43 31.04
N ALA A 18 -38.34 -36.79 29.91
CA ALA A 18 -37.05 -36.16 29.71
C ALA A 18 -37.07 -34.71 30.24
N LYS A 19 -36.18 -34.39 31.20
CA LYS A 19 -35.95 -33.00 31.62
C LYS A 19 -35.57 -32.17 30.39
N ARG A 20 -36.31 -31.07 30.13
CA ARG A 20 -36.01 -30.15 29.04
C ARG A 20 -34.63 -29.53 29.27
N ARG A 21 -33.62 -30.00 28.53
CA ARG A 21 -32.28 -29.39 28.51
C ARG A 21 -32.29 -28.26 27.50
N ILE A 22 -31.52 -27.20 27.78
CA ILE A 22 -31.31 -26.11 26.83
C ILE A 22 -30.49 -26.66 25.66
N ASN A 23 -30.90 -26.31 24.43
CA ASN A 23 -30.24 -26.75 23.20
C ASN A 23 -29.01 -25.87 22.93
N GLU A 24 -27.93 -26.41 22.35
CA GLU A 24 -26.73 -25.63 21.96
C GLU A 24 -27.06 -24.50 20.98
N ASN A 25 -28.10 -24.68 20.16
CA ASN A 25 -28.57 -23.66 19.23
C ASN A 25 -29.65 -22.73 19.83
N ASP A 26 -29.87 -22.75 21.15
CA ASP A 26 -30.79 -21.83 21.81
C ASP A 26 -30.24 -20.40 21.74
N ASP A 27 -31.08 -19.47 21.28
CA ASP A 27 -30.71 -18.07 21.08
C ASP A 27 -30.22 -17.39 22.37
N ARG A 28 -30.53 -17.95 23.54
CA ARG A 28 -30.08 -17.44 24.85
C ARG A 28 -28.62 -17.72 25.17
N PHE A 29 -27.99 -18.73 24.54
CA PHE A 29 -26.54 -18.98 24.66
C PHE A 29 -25.70 -18.08 23.75
N LYS A 30 -26.33 -17.26 22.90
CA LYS A 30 -25.63 -16.22 22.13
C LYS A 30 -25.36 -15.02 23.02
N GLU A 31 -24.52 -15.20 24.03
CA GLU A 31 -23.92 -14.09 24.76
C GLU A 31 -23.16 -13.21 23.75
N GLY A 32 -23.50 -11.92 23.70
CA GLY A 32 -22.76 -10.96 22.88
C GLY A 32 -23.09 -10.98 21.39
N GLY A 33 -24.37 -10.84 21.04
CA GLY A 33 -24.80 -10.14 19.83
C GLY A 33 -24.25 -10.66 18.50
N LYS A 34 -24.84 -11.73 17.96
CA LYS A 34 -24.98 -11.92 16.50
C LYS A 34 -26.15 -12.86 16.22
N LYS A 35 -27.38 -12.32 16.21
CA LYS A 35 -28.40 -12.82 15.28
C LYS A 35 -27.90 -12.47 13.88
N VAL A 36 -27.08 -13.33 13.28
CA VAL A 36 -26.91 -13.34 11.83
C VAL A 36 -28.28 -13.75 11.29
N LYS A 37 -29.12 -12.76 11.01
CA LYS A 37 -30.31 -12.95 10.19
C LYS A 37 -29.80 -13.57 8.88
N LYS A 38 -29.98 -14.88 8.74
CA LYS A 38 -30.04 -15.55 7.43
C LYS A 38 -31.36 -15.16 6.75
N ASP A 39 -31.66 -13.87 6.71
CA ASP A 39 -32.57 -13.34 5.70
C ASP A 39 -31.76 -13.37 4.42
N LYS A 40 -32.01 -14.42 3.64
CA LYS A 40 -31.47 -14.68 2.31
C LYS A 40 -31.87 -13.56 1.37
N VAL A 41 -31.28 -12.37 1.51
CA VAL A 41 -31.01 -11.58 0.32
C VAL A 41 -29.99 -12.42 -0.43
N LYS A 42 -30.37 -12.96 -1.59
CA LYS A 42 -29.43 -13.47 -2.59
C LYS A 42 -28.54 -12.30 -3.00
N LYS A 43 -27.61 -11.92 -2.12
CA LYS A 43 -26.56 -10.96 -2.43
C LYS A 43 -25.72 -11.70 -3.44
N GLN A 44 -25.88 -11.35 -4.72
CA GLN A 44 -25.02 -11.86 -5.78
C GLN A 44 -23.59 -11.83 -5.23
N GLU A 45 -22.90 -12.97 -5.22
CA GLU A 45 -21.48 -13.00 -4.90
C GLU A 45 -20.77 -12.23 -6.01
N ILE A 46 -20.65 -10.92 -5.86
CA ILE A 46 -19.94 -10.06 -6.79
C ILE A 46 -18.48 -10.47 -6.70
N ARG A 47 -18.01 -11.23 -7.69
CA ARG A 47 -16.60 -11.53 -7.86
C ARG A 47 -15.93 -10.26 -8.39
N GLU A 48 -15.38 -9.46 -7.48
CA GLU A 48 -14.58 -8.30 -7.85
C GLU A 48 -13.23 -8.78 -8.39
N VAL A 49 -13.14 -8.91 -9.71
CA VAL A 49 -11.86 -9.11 -10.39
C VAL A 49 -11.25 -7.73 -10.65
N PRO A 50 -10.07 -7.41 -10.09
CA PRO A 50 -9.43 -6.14 -10.35
C PRO A 50 -9.11 -6.02 -11.84
N LYS A 51 -9.64 -4.99 -12.50
CA LYS A 51 -9.31 -4.70 -13.90
C LYS A 51 -7.87 -4.21 -14.00
N VAL A 52 -7.14 -4.68 -15.02
CA VAL A 52 -5.80 -4.18 -15.31
C VAL A 52 -5.90 -2.72 -15.78
N HIS A 53 -4.98 -1.87 -15.32
CA HIS A 53 -4.94 -0.44 -15.66
C HIS A 53 -4.69 -0.25 -17.16
N SER A 54 -5.44 0.67 -17.80
CA SER A 54 -5.33 0.96 -19.23
C SER A 54 -3.98 1.55 -19.65
N SER A 55 -3.24 2.12 -18.70
CA SER A 55 -1.92 2.72 -18.91
C SER A 55 -0.79 1.72 -19.14
N LEU A 56 -1.05 0.44 -18.85
CA LEU A 56 -0.09 -0.64 -18.97
C LEU A 56 -0.21 -1.32 -20.34
N PHE A 57 0.82 -1.15 -21.16
CA PHE A 57 1.06 -2.04 -22.28
C PHE A 57 1.94 -3.19 -21.79
N PHE A 58 1.32 -4.34 -21.48
CA PHE A 58 1.93 -5.44 -20.72
C PHE A 58 2.47 -4.99 -19.35
N GLN A 59 3.76 -4.69 -19.26
CA GLN A 59 4.45 -4.18 -18.06
C GLN A 59 4.98 -2.76 -18.24
N TYR A 60 4.91 -2.21 -19.45
CA TYR A 60 5.35 -0.86 -19.78
C TYR A 60 4.26 0.14 -19.40
N ASN A 61 4.64 1.18 -18.67
CA ASN A 61 3.72 2.21 -18.24
C ASN A 61 3.91 3.47 -19.08
N THR A 62 2.96 3.70 -19.99
CA THR A 62 2.99 4.84 -20.92
C THR A 62 2.67 6.20 -20.27
N ASN A 63 2.22 6.18 -19.02
CA ASN A 63 1.80 7.38 -18.29
C ASN A 63 2.94 8.04 -17.48
N LEU A 64 4.10 7.40 -17.34
CA LEU A 64 5.25 8.00 -16.67
C LEU A 64 5.92 9.00 -17.62
N ARG A 65 5.46 10.24 -17.55
CA ARG A 65 6.00 11.37 -18.33
C ARG A 65 6.52 12.45 -17.39
N PRO A 66 7.56 13.20 -17.78
CA PRO A 66 7.96 14.40 -17.04
C PRO A 66 6.78 15.39 -16.94
N PRO A 67 6.56 16.04 -15.78
CA PRO A 67 7.34 15.97 -14.54
C PRO A 67 7.10 14.69 -13.73
N TYR A 68 8.18 14.01 -13.34
CA TYR A 68 8.07 12.77 -12.57
C TYR A 68 7.70 13.05 -11.12
N GLN A 69 6.68 12.36 -10.63
CA GLN A 69 6.27 12.42 -9.23
C GLN A 69 6.95 11.30 -8.45
N ILE A 70 7.70 11.66 -7.41
CA ILE A 70 8.51 10.72 -6.64
C ILE A 70 7.95 10.62 -5.23
N LEU A 71 7.41 9.47 -4.85
CA LEU A 71 6.99 9.21 -3.47
C LEU A 71 8.21 8.94 -2.60
N LEU A 72 8.40 9.75 -1.58
CA LEU A 72 9.50 9.62 -0.64
C LEU A 72 9.10 8.79 0.59
N ASP A 73 10.02 7.92 0.99
CA ASP A 73 9.97 7.14 2.23
C ASP A 73 10.87 7.77 3.31
N THR A 74 10.57 7.55 4.60
CA THR A 74 11.32 8.08 5.74
C THR A 74 12.78 7.65 5.72
N ASN A 75 13.02 6.36 5.47
CA ASN A 75 14.36 5.78 5.37
C ASN A 75 15.18 6.39 4.24
N PHE A 76 14.56 6.69 3.10
CA PHE A 76 15.22 7.31 1.96
C PHE A 76 15.70 8.73 2.27
N ILE A 77 14.85 9.53 2.93
CA ILE A 77 15.20 10.89 3.36
C ILE A 77 16.39 10.84 4.33
N ASN A 78 16.36 9.93 5.30
CA ASN A 78 17.43 9.77 6.28
C ASN A 78 18.75 9.38 5.62
N MET A 79 18.74 8.41 4.70
CA MET A 79 19.92 8.00 3.96
C MET A 79 20.45 9.11 3.04
N SER A 80 19.56 9.90 2.44
CA SER A 80 19.95 11.04 1.61
C SER A 80 20.70 12.10 2.43
N ILE A 81 20.23 12.38 3.64
CA ILE A 81 20.91 13.31 4.56
C ILE A 81 22.25 12.76 5.02
N GLN A 82 22.32 11.48 5.38
CA GLN A 82 23.58 10.83 5.77
C GLN A 82 24.64 10.90 4.67
N MET A 83 24.23 10.72 3.41
CA MET A 83 25.10 10.79 2.24
C MET A 83 25.29 12.22 1.69
N LYS A 84 24.73 13.24 2.36
CA LYS A 84 24.80 14.66 1.96
C LYS A 84 24.26 14.92 0.55
N LEU A 85 23.20 14.23 0.16
CA LEU A 85 22.54 14.38 -1.13
C LEU A 85 21.36 15.34 -1.01
N ASP A 86 21.31 16.32 -1.92
CA ASP A 86 20.11 17.12 -2.14
C ASP A 86 19.12 16.30 -2.97
N VAL A 87 17.96 16.00 -2.37
CA VAL A 87 16.91 15.16 -2.98
C VAL A 87 16.47 15.73 -4.33
N PHE A 88 16.37 17.05 -4.47
CA PHE A 88 15.91 17.66 -5.73
C PHE A 88 16.95 17.49 -6.83
N LYS A 89 18.19 17.92 -6.54
CA LYS A 89 19.29 17.86 -7.50
C LYS A 89 19.62 16.42 -7.88
N ALA A 90 19.81 15.55 -6.89
CA ALA A 90 20.15 14.15 -7.14
C ALA A 90 19.04 13.39 -7.88
N SER A 91 17.76 13.73 -7.67
CA SER A 91 16.66 13.12 -8.44
C SER A 91 16.62 13.61 -9.88
N MET A 92 16.91 14.89 -10.13
CA MET A 92 17.00 15.45 -11.48
C MET A 92 18.21 14.89 -12.24
N ASP A 93 19.36 14.76 -11.57
CA ASP A 93 20.57 14.17 -12.16
C ASP A 93 20.36 12.69 -12.49
N CYS A 94 19.57 11.96 -11.69
CA CYS A 94 19.26 10.55 -11.92
C CYS A 94 18.26 10.33 -13.07
N LEU A 95 17.21 11.15 -13.18
CA LEU A 95 16.14 10.97 -14.15
C LEU A 95 16.28 11.83 -15.41
N LEU A 96 17.24 12.75 -15.43
CA LEU A 96 17.50 13.70 -16.52
C LEU A 96 16.26 14.50 -16.93
N ALA A 97 15.34 14.72 -15.99
CA ALA A 97 14.05 15.36 -16.21
C ALA A 97 13.59 16.12 -14.97
N LYS A 98 12.54 16.93 -15.12
CA LYS A 98 11.93 17.64 -13.98
C LYS A 98 11.28 16.64 -13.02
N CYS A 99 11.66 16.72 -11.75
CA CYS A 99 11.17 15.84 -10.69
C CYS A 99 10.43 16.65 -9.62
N VAL A 100 9.28 16.14 -9.18
CA VAL A 100 8.49 16.68 -8.08
C VAL A 100 8.46 15.63 -6.98
N PRO A 101 9.26 15.81 -5.91
CA PRO A 101 9.21 14.90 -4.78
C PRO A 101 7.95 15.15 -3.95
N CYS A 102 7.28 14.05 -3.62
CA CYS A 102 6.01 14.00 -2.94
C CYS A 102 6.17 13.27 -1.59
N ILE A 103 5.62 13.85 -0.53
CA ILE A 103 5.64 13.28 0.82
C ILE A 103 4.19 13.04 1.25
N THR A 104 3.91 11.84 1.78
CA THR A 104 2.58 11.50 2.30
C THR A 104 2.45 11.93 3.76
N ASP A 105 1.23 12.20 4.22
CA ASP A 105 0.97 12.56 5.61
C ASP A 105 1.47 11.51 6.61
N CYS A 106 1.46 10.23 6.24
CA CYS A 106 1.92 9.16 7.12
C CYS A 106 3.44 9.13 7.26
N VAL A 107 4.18 9.35 6.16
CA VAL A 107 5.64 9.53 6.21
C VAL A 107 6.00 10.76 7.05
N MET A 108 5.22 11.84 6.91
CA MET A 108 5.40 13.04 7.74
C MET A 108 5.16 12.73 9.23
N GLY A 109 4.10 12.00 9.56
CA GLY A 109 3.80 11.57 10.92
C GLY A 109 4.84 10.63 11.51
N GLU A 110 5.46 9.76 10.71
CA GLU A 110 6.60 8.94 11.14
C GLU A 110 7.83 9.80 11.44
N LEU A 111 8.18 10.76 10.58
CA LEU A 111 9.29 11.69 10.84
C LEU A 111 9.10 12.49 12.13
N GLU A 112 7.86 12.88 12.45
CA GLU A 112 7.54 13.57 13.70
C GLU A 112 7.70 12.66 14.93
N LYS A 113 7.32 11.38 14.82
CA LYS A 113 7.51 10.39 15.90
C LYS A 113 8.98 10.06 16.17
N MET A 114 9.84 10.10 15.16
CA MET A 114 11.27 9.77 15.32
C MET A 114 12.07 10.86 16.07
N GLY A 115 11.46 12.00 16.40
CA GLY A 115 11.98 12.98 17.36
C GLY A 115 13.25 13.72 16.92
N THR A 116 14.11 14.05 17.90
CA THR A 116 15.26 14.97 17.71
C THR A 116 16.33 14.45 16.76
N ARG A 117 16.50 13.12 16.65
CA ARG A 117 17.50 12.49 15.75
C ARG A 117 17.28 12.85 14.29
N HIS A 118 16.03 13.11 13.89
CA HIS A 118 15.63 13.35 12.51
C HIS A 118 15.12 14.79 12.29
N ARG A 119 15.54 15.74 13.13
CA ARG A 119 15.13 17.15 13.02
C ARG A 119 15.48 17.77 11.66
N LEU A 120 16.60 17.37 11.07
CA LEU A 120 17.00 17.80 9.73
C LEU A 120 16.06 17.25 8.64
N ALA A 121 15.69 15.96 8.74
CA ALA A 121 14.73 15.34 7.84
C ALA A 121 13.36 16.02 7.93
N LEU A 122 12.91 16.35 9.14
CA LEU A 122 11.65 17.05 9.35
C LEU A 122 11.67 18.47 8.75
N ARG A 123 12.78 19.21 8.87
CA ARG A 123 12.92 20.53 8.23
C ARG A 123 12.92 20.42 6.72
N LEU A 124 13.63 19.44 6.16
CA LEU A 124 13.65 19.19 4.73
C LEU A 124 12.26 18.83 4.21
N ALA A 125 11.54 17.93 4.87
CA ALA A 125 10.17 17.53 4.51
C ALA A 125 9.14 18.67 4.63
N LYS A 126 9.45 19.75 5.37
CA LYS A 126 8.62 20.96 5.49
C LYS A 126 8.89 22.02 4.42
N ASP A 127 9.91 21.82 3.58
CA ASP A 127 10.22 22.74 2.49
C ASP A 127 9.06 22.79 1.47
N GLN A 128 8.71 23.99 1.00
CA GLN A 128 7.61 24.26 0.07
C GLN A 128 7.80 23.56 -1.28
N ARG A 129 9.05 23.23 -1.63
CA ARG A 129 9.37 22.49 -2.86
C ARG A 129 8.83 21.06 -2.87
N PHE A 130 8.54 20.47 -1.70
CA PHE A 130 7.91 19.16 -1.62
C PHE A 130 6.40 19.25 -1.77
N GLN A 131 5.83 18.39 -2.61
CA GLN A 131 4.38 18.25 -2.71
C GLN A 131 3.87 17.38 -1.57
N ARG A 132 2.92 17.88 -0.78
CA ARG A 132 2.25 17.07 0.24
C ARG A 132 1.05 16.34 -0.33
N LEU A 133 0.99 15.04 -0.05
CA LEU A 133 -0.12 14.17 -0.45
C LEU A 133 -0.91 13.75 0.77
N THR A 134 -2.20 14.09 0.75
CA THR A 134 -3.09 13.76 1.86
C THR A 134 -3.44 12.27 1.86
N CYS A 135 -3.46 11.70 3.06
CA CYS A 135 -3.77 10.28 3.28
C CYS A 135 -5.22 10.10 3.75
N GLN A 136 -5.95 9.16 3.13
CA GLN A 136 -7.34 8.85 3.48
C GLN A 136 -7.46 7.59 4.36
N HIS A 137 -6.56 7.42 5.32
CA HIS A 137 -6.53 6.24 6.18
C HIS A 137 -6.15 6.61 7.60
N ARG A 138 -6.73 5.89 8.56
CA ARG A 138 -6.53 6.16 9.97
C ARG A 138 -5.37 5.34 10.50
N GLY A 139 -4.22 5.99 10.74
CA GLY A 139 -3.12 5.44 11.52
C GLY A 139 -2.43 4.20 10.94
N THR A 140 -2.42 4.03 9.61
CA THR A 140 -1.69 2.93 8.97
C THR A 140 -0.18 3.21 8.92
N TYR A 141 0.60 2.15 8.76
CA TYR A 141 2.03 2.23 8.46
C TYR A 141 2.29 2.95 7.12
N ALA A 142 3.38 3.71 7.02
CA ALA A 142 3.73 4.41 5.79
C ALA A 142 3.94 3.45 4.61
N ASP A 143 4.55 2.30 4.85
CA ASP A 143 4.79 1.27 3.83
C ASP A 143 3.51 0.82 3.14
N ASP A 144 2.45 0.57 3.92
CA ASP A 144 1.15 0.15 3.39
C ASP A 144 0.48 1.29 2.63
N CYS A 145 0.57 2.52 3.14
CA CYS A 145 0.10 3.72 2.46
C CYS A 145 0.74 3.87 1.07
N ILE A 146 2.06 3.75 0.99
CA ILE A 146 2.81 3.87 -0.27
C ILE A 146 2.42 2.74 -1.21
N PHE A 147 2.34 1.50 -0.70
CA PHE A 147 1.96 0.35 -1.51
C PHE A 147 0.55 0.48 -2.10
N ASP A 148 -0.44 0.83 -1.29
CA ASP A 148 -1.82 0.97 -1.73
C ASP A 148 -1.99 2.12 -2.73
N ARG A 149 -1.31 3.24 -2.49
CA ARG A 149 -1.31 4.40 -3.41
C ARG A 149 -0.74 4.04 -4.78
N VAL A 150 0.38 3.33 -4.79
CA VAL A 150 1.07 2.89 -6.01
C VAL A 150 0.27 1.82 -6.75
N GLN A 151 -0.41 0.94 -6.00
CA GLN A 151 -1.27 -0.09 -6.56
C GLN A 151 -2.48 0.54 -7.29
N GLN A 152 -3.08 1.59 -6.71
CA GLN A 152 -4.20 2.32 -7.31
C GLN A 152 -3.76 3.24 -8.44
N HIS A 153 -2.67 3.99 -8.24
CA HIS A 153 -2.18 5.01 -9.16
C HIS A 153 -0.73 4.74 -9.52
N LYS A 154 -0.52 4.15 -10.70
CA LYS A 154 0.80 3.78 -11.20
C LYS A 154 1.57 4.96 -11.80
N ILE A 155 1.35 6.19 -11.34
CA ILE A 155 2.00 7.40 -11.89
C ILE A 155 3.25 7.81 -11.12
N TYR A 156 3.56 7.10 -10.03
CA TYR A 156 4.61 7.46 -9.10
C TYR A 156 5.87 6.61 -9.29
N ILE A 157 7.02 7.24 -9.08
CA ILE A 157 8.29 6.57 -8.80
C ILE A 157 8.42 6.46 -7.29
N VAL A 158 8.79 5.30 -6.76
CA VAL A 158 8.93 5.13 -5.31
C VAL A 158 10.40 5.23 -4.91
N ALA A 159 10.75 6.18 -4.05
CA ALA A 159 12.08 6.33 -3.49
C ALA A 159 12.17 5.65 -2.12
N THR A 160 12.72 4.45 -2.08
CA THR A 160 12.89 3.69 -0.84
C THR A 160 14.16 2.85 -0.86
N ASN A 161 14.79 2.75 0.31
CA ASN A 161 15.93 1.86 0.54
C ASN A 161 15.54 0.57 1.26
N ASP A 162 14.30 0.46 1.75
CA ASP A 162 13.81 -0.70 2.48
C ASP A 162 13.72 -1.94 1.57
N LYS A 163 14.28 -3.07 2.04
CA LYS A 163 14.30 -4.32 1.28
C LYS A 163 12.91 -4.93 1.11
N ASP A 164 12.06 -4.82 2.13
CA ASP A 164 10.74 -5.45 2.15
C ASP A 164 9.74 -4.64 1.34
N LEU A 165 9.76 -3.30 1.48
CA LEU A 165 8.95 -2.43 0.63
C LEU A 165 9.34 -2.57 -0.85
N LYS A 166 10.64 -2.63 -1.18
CA LYS A 166 11.09 -2.92 -2.56
C LYS A 166 10.58 -4.26 -3.06
N ARG A 167 10.61 -5.32 -2.23
CA ARG A 167 10.10 -6.65 -2.61
C ARG A 167 8.60 -6.60 -2.91
N ARG A 168 7.82 -5.82 -2.14
CA ARG A 168 6.38 -5.62 -2.37
C ARG A 168 6.12 -4.86 -3.67
N ILE A 169 6.78 -3.72 -3.88
CA ILE A 169 6.59 -2.88 -5.08
C ILE A 169 7.02 -3.61 -6.35
N ARG A 170 8.05 -4.47 -6.29
CA ARG A 170 8.45 -5.31 -7.44
C ARG A 170 7.34 -6.23 -7.94
N LYS A 171 6.35 -6.58 -7.12
CA LYS A 171 5.18 -7.36 -7.57
C LYS A 171 4.20 -6.52 -8.41
N VAL A 172 4.25 -5.19 -8.27
CA VAL A 172 3.42 -4.26 -9.04
C VAL A 172 4.13 -3.92 -10.35
N PRO A 173 3.55 -4.23 -11.53
CA PRO A 173 4.15 -3.88 -12.81
C PRO A 173 3.98 -2.38 -13.10
N GLY A 174 4.97 -1.79 -13.77
CA GLY A 174 4.96 -0.41 -14.25
C GLY A 174 5.34 0.66 -13.22
N VAL A 175 5.92 0.27 -12.08
CA VAL A 175 6.34 1.17 -11.01
C VAL A 175 7.87 1.13 -10.86
N PRO A 176 8.58 2.24 -11.19
CA PRO A 176 10.01 2.36 -10.97
C PRO A 176 10.35 2.56 -9.49
N ILE A 177 11.51 2.07 -9.09
CA ILE A 177 12.01 2.16 -7.71
C ILE A 177 13.34 2.92 -7.71
N MET A 178 13.41 4.04 -7.03
CA MET A 178 14.64 4.80 -6.79
C MET A 178 15.22 4.47 -5.42
N TYR A 179 16.54 4.33 -5.33
CA TYR A 179 17.24 3.99 -4.09
C TYR A 179 18.64 4.61 -4.06
N VAL A 180 19.15 4.86 -2.84
CA VAL A 180 20.48 5.46 -2.64
C VAL A 180 21.55 4.38 -2.60
N VAL A 181 22.62 4.52 -3.40
CA VAL A 181 23.82 3.66 -3.39
C VAL A 181 25.07 4.50 -3.59
N ARG A 182 26.07 4.34 -2.70
CA ARG A 182 27.40 4.97 -2.82
C ARG A 182 27.33 6.49 -3.08
N GLY A 183 26.41 7.18 -2.40
CA GLY A 183 26.26 8.64 -2.56
C GLY A 183 25.65 9.06 -3.90
N MET A 184 24.94 8.18 -4.60
CA MET A 184 24.17 8.53 -5.80
C MET A 184 22.81 7.88 -5.77
N TYR A 185 21.83 8.47 -6.46
CA TYR A 185 20.55 7.82 -6.70
C TYR A 185 20.65 6.90 -7.90
N LYS A 186 20.14 5.69 -7.73
CA LYS A 186 19.97 4.72 -8.79
C LYS A 186 18.50 4.39 -8.90
N ILE A 187 18.08 4.07 -10.12
CA ILE A 187 16.72 3.68 -10.39
C ILE A 187 16.68 2.26 -10.95
N GLU A 188 15.72 1.49 -10.47
CA GLU A 188 15.37 0.15 -10.93
C GLU A 188 14.05 0.25 -11.70
N ARG A 189 13.91 -0.49 -12.79
CA ARG A 189 12.70 -0.56 -13.64
C ARG A 189 12.27 0.77 -14.28
N ILE A 190 13.21 1.47 -14.90
CA ILE A 190 12.82 2.29 -16.05
C ILE A 190 12.77 1.35 -17.25
N PRO A 191 11.70 1.32 -18.05
CA PRO A 191 11.67 0.50 -19.23
C PRO A 191 12.72 1.00 -20.23
N GLU A 192 13.87 0.33 -20.26
CA GLU A 192 14.91 0.19 -21.31
C GLU A 192 15.40 1.43 -22.10
N GLN A 193 14.98 2.66 -21.78
CA GLN A 193 15.37 3.86 -22.54
C GLN A 193 16.41 4.76 -21.84
N ILE A 194 16.93 4.40 -20.66
CA ILE A 194 17.96 5.21 -19.98
C ILE A 194 19.27 4.45 -19.74
N ASP A 195 19.27 3.10 -19.80
CA ASP A 195 20.52 2.32 -19.68
C ASP A 195 21.43 2.43 -20.94
N ASN A 196 20.90 2.95 -22.06
CA ASN A 196 21.63 3.12 -23.31
C ASN A 196 22.02 4.58 -23.62
N VAL A 197 21.92 5.52 -22.68
CA VAL A 197 22.54 6.84 -22.88
C VAL A 197 24.03 6.67 -22.64
N PRO A 198 24.90 6.71 -23.67
CA PRO A 198 26.33 6.65 -23.44
C PRO A 198 26.70 7.92 -22.69
N LEU A 199 27.13 7.79 -21.44
CA LEU A 199 27.79 8.88 -20.73
C LEU A 199 29.01 9.26 -21.58
N ARG A 200 28.89 10.34 -22.36
CA ARG A 200 30.01 10.90 -23.12
C ARG A 200 31.09 11.28 -22.12
N SER A 201 32.06 10.40 -21.95
CA SER A 201 33.32 10.74 -21.30
C SER A 201 34.01 11.76 -22.21
N ASN A 202 33.94 13.04 -21.83
CA ASN A 202 34.82 14.06 -22.37
C ASN A 202 36.25 13.72 -21.94
N LYS A 203 36.91 12.83 -22.68
CA LYS A 203 38.37 12.83 -22.75
C LYS A 203 38.75 14.02 -23.61
N GLY A 204 39.17 15.10 -22.93
CA GLY A 204 39.76 16.25 -23.56
C GLY A 204 40.90 15.82 -24.50
N LYS A 205 40.79 16.21 -25.76
CA LYS A 205 41.97 16.38 -26.61
C LYS A 205 42.68 17.64 -26.11
N GLY A 206 43.87 17.49 -25.59
CA GLY A 206 44.78 18.59 -25.29
C GLY A 206 46.21 18.09 -25.44
N GLY A 207 46.97 18.79 -26.29
CA GLY A 207 48.43 18.70 -26.42
C GLY A 207 48.90 17.57 -27.32
#